data_AF-B9GFE5-F1
#
_entry.id   AF-B9GFE5-F1
#
_cell.length_a   1.000
_cell.length_b   1.000
_cell.length_c   1.000
_cell.angle_alpha   90.00
_cell.angle_beta   90.00
_cell.angle_gamma   90.00
#
_symmetry.space_group_name_H-M   'P 1'
#
loop_
_entity.id
_entity.type
_entity.pdbx_description
1 polymer ?
#
loop_
_entity_poly.entity_id
_entity_poly.type
_entity_poly.pdbx_seq_one_letter_code
_entity_poly.pdbx_strand_id
1 'polypeptide(L)'
;MVEMINASLSRSLLWPHFKIFTINENMRLSSNGLSIEDRDNLMKFSQWILLIGNGDIVDFPLSDDHDECFVKIPDDLLLLDASSDPIQLTVSYVYPGIDNTCLDPSYFKERAVVTTKNATVDEINHFALSIVPGEEEIYLSTDSVSTTSSESDNVDLLYP
;
A
#
# COMPACT_ATOMS: atom_id res chain seq x y z
N MET A 1 8.41 20.34 -5.71
CA MET A 1 7.49 19.84 -6.77
C MET A 1 8.08 20.01 -8.17
N VAL A 2 8.55 21.21 -8.55
CA VAL A 2 9.11 21.51 -9.89
C VAL A 2 10.27 20.59 -10.30
N GLU A 3 11.23 20.32 -9.42
CA GLU A 3 12.36 19.42 -9.72
C GLU A 3 11.91 17.97 -9.99
N MET A 4 10.89 17.51 -9.27
CA MET A 4 10.31 16.17 -9.41
C MET A 4 9.56 16.03 -10.75
N ILE A 5 8.84 17.08 -11.15
CA ILE A 5 8.18 17.16 -12.47
C ILE A 5 9.24 17.19 -13.59
N ASN A 6 10.33 17.94 -13.42
CA ASN A 6 11.40 18.02 -14.42
C ASN A 6 12.18 16.70 -14.56
N ALA A 7 12.29 15.92 -13.48
CA ALA A 7 12.88 14.58 -13.50
C ALA A 7 11.92 13.50 -14.02
N SER A 8 10.64 13.84 -14.29
CA SER A 8 9.66 12.86 -14.76
C SER A 8 9.96 12.39 -16.19
N LEU A 9 9.61 11.13 -16.48
CA LEU A 9 9.81 10.53 -17.79
C LEU A 9 9.11 11.31 -18.91
N SER A 10 7.97 11.94 -18.61
CA SER A 10 7.21 12.76 -19.56
C SER A 10 7.88 14.09 -19.92
N ARG A 11 8.93 14.50 -19.19
CA ARG A 11 9.79 15.64 -19.52
C ARG A 11 11.14 15.24 -20.12
N SER A 12 11.39 13.94 -20.28
CA SER A 12 12.61 13.43 -20.91
C SER A 12 12.68 13.78 -22.40
N LEU A 13 13.89 14.03 -22.92
CA LEU A 13 14.15 14.17 -24.36
C LEU A 13 13.75 12.92 -25.15
N LEU A 14 13.69 11.76 -24.49
CA LEU A 14 13.26 10.51 -25.09
C LEU A 14 11.74 10.39 -25.22
N TRP A 15 10.96 11.20 -24.50
CA TRP A 15 9.49 11.12 -24.47
C TRP A 15 8.84 11.08 -25.86
N PRO A 16 9.24 11.91 -26.84
CA PRO A 16 8.66 11.88 -28.19
C PRO A 16 8.90 10.57 -28.95
N HIS A 17 9.86 9.75 -28.52
CA HIS A 17 10.20 8.47 -29.13
C HIS A 17 9.46 7.29 -28.50
N PHE A 18 8.74 7.49 -27.39
CA PHE A 18 7.92 6.45 -26.79
C PHE A 18 6.62 6.27 -27.57
N LYS A 19 6.20 5.01 -27.72
CA LYS A 19 4.87 4.66 -28.19
C LYS A 19 3.95 4.50 -27.00
N ILE A 20 2.90 5.32 -26.94
CA ILE A 20 1.90 5.25 -25.88
C ILE A 20 0.83 4.22 -26.27
N PHE A 21 0.57 3.27 -25.38
CA PHE A 21 -0.54 2.34 -25.48
C PHE A 21 -1.50 2.60 -24.32
N THR A 22 -2.74 2.94 -24.64
CA THR A 22 -3.76 3.23 -23.64
C THR A 22 -4.68 2.04 -23.48
N ILE A 23 -4.85 1.58 -22.24
CA ILE A 23 -5.81 0.54 -21.87
C ILE A 23 -7.05 1.25 -21.33
N ASN A 24 -8.20 1.01 -21.94
CA ASN A 24 -9.46 1.67 -21.58
C ASN A 24 -10.43 0.75 -20.82
N GLU A 25 -10.09 -0.53 -20.70
CA GLU A 25 -10.97 -1.53 -20.08
C GLU A 25 -10.46 -1.93 -18.70
N ASN A 26 -11.32 -1.79 -17.69
CA ASN A 26 -11.06 -2.29 -16.34
C ASN A 26 -11.43 -3.77 -16.25
N MET A 27 -10.45 -4.63 -16.49
CA MET A 27 -10.60 -6.09 -16.45
C MET A 27 -11.07 -6.64 -15.09
N ARG A 28 -10.95 -5.87 -13.98
CA ARG A 28 -11.45 -6.30 -12.67
C ARG A 28 -12.98 -6.40 -12.63
N LEU A 29 -13.69 -5.62 -13.47
CA LEU A 29 -15.15 -5.68 -13.58
C LEU A 29 -15.66 -6.92 -14.31
N SER A 30 -14.76 -7.58 -15.05
CA SER A 30 -15.04 -8.79 -15.83
C SER A 30 -14.61 -10.07 -15.12
N SER A 31 -14.22 -10.00 -13.84
CA SER A 31 -13.77 -11.19 -13.11
C SER A 31 -14.94 -12.16 -12.85
N ASN A 32 -14.68 -13.44 -13.12
CA ASN A 32 -15.66 -14.49 -12.85
C ASN A 32 -15.82 -14.67 -11.33
N GLY A 33 -17.06 -14.84 -10.87
CA GLY A 33 -17.36 -15.14 -9.46
C GLY A 33 -17.79 -13.96 -8.60
N LEU A 34 -17.89 -12.74 -9.15
CA LEU A 34 -18.49 -11.62 -8.44
C LEU A 34 -20.00 -11.77 -8.32
N SER A 35 -20.54 -11.46 -7.13
CA SER A 35 -21.97 -11.26 -6.98
C SER A 35 -22.42 -10.00 -7.74
N ILE A 36 -23.73 -9.85 -7.96
CA ILE A 36 -24.29 -8.66 -8.60
C ILE A 36 -23.94 -7.40 -7.77
N GLU A 37 -23.95 -7.52 -6.45
CA GLU A 37 -23.66 -6.44 -5.51
C GLU A 37 -22.17 -6.07 -5.52
N ASP A 38 -21.27 -7.06 -5.44
CA ASP A 38 -19.82 -6.82 -5.46
C ASP A 38 -19.39 -6.16 -6.77
N ARG A 39 -20.01 -6.55 -7.88
CA ARG A 39 -19.75 -5.95 -9.19
C ARG A 39 -20.20 -4.49 -9.25
N ASP A 40 -21.36 -4.17 -8.66
CA ASP A 40 -21.87 -2.80 -8.59
C ASP A 40 -20.99 -1.91 -7.69
N ASN A 41 -20.57 -2.43 -6.53
CA ASN A 41 -19.65 -1.73 -5.62
C ASN A 41 -18.27 -1.51 -6.27
N LEU A 42 -17.72 -2.52 -6.94
CA LEU A 42 -16.45 -2.41 -7.67
C LEU A 42 -16.56 -1.41 -8.82
N MET A 43 -17.70 -1.33 -9.50
CA MET A 43 -17.96 -0.35 -10.55
C MET A 43 -17.96 1.07 -10.00
N LYS A 44 -18.69 1.32 -8.89
CA LYS A 44 -18.71 2.62 -8.21
C LYS A 44 -17.33 3.04 -7.74
N PHE A 45 -16.60 2.14 -7.09
CA PHE A 45 -15.23 2.40 -6.63
C PHE A 45 -14.28 2.71 -7.80
N SER A 46 -14.36 1.94 -8.88
CA SER A 46 -13.53 2.14 -10.07
C SER A 46 -13.80 3.49 -10.73
N GLN A 47 -15.07 3.89 -10.80
CA GLN A 47 -15.46 5.20 -11.32
C GLN A 47 -14.96 6.33 -10.42
N TRP A 48 -15.08 6.18 -9.10
CA TRP A 48 -14.57 7.18 -8.15
C TRP A 48 -13.05 7.38 -8.26
N ILE A 49 -12.26 6.30 -8.30
CA ILE A 49 -10.81 6.39 -8.51
C ILE A 49 -10.46 7.03 -9.86
N LEU A 50 -11.21 6.73 -10.92
CA LEU A 50 -10.98 7.34 -12.24
C LEU A 50 -11.20 8.85 -12.21
N LEU A 51 -12.28 9.30 -11.56
CA LEU A 51 -12.58 10.72 -11.40
C LEU A 51 -11.50 11.44 -10.58
N ILE A 52 -10.95 10.81 -9.53
CA ILE A 52 -9.79 11.35 -8.79
C ILE A 52 -8.57 11.45 -9.70
N GLY A 53 -8.25 10.38 -10.44
CA GLY A 53 -7.09 10.35 -11.34
C GLY A 53 -7.15 11.39 -12.46
N ASN A 54 -8.36 11.75 -12.90
CA ASN A 54 -8.59 12.82 -13.88
C ASN A 54 -8.56 14.23 -13.28
N GLY A 55 -8.66 14.35 -11.95
CA GLY A 55 -8.86 15.64 -11.27
C GLY A 55 -10.29 16.18 -11.37
N ASP A 56 -11.27 15.33 -11.68
CA ASP A 56 -12.69 15.71 -11.81
C ASP A 56 -13.38 15.86 -10.44
N ILE A 57 -12.79 15.34 -9.36
CA ILE A 57 -13.29 15.47 -7.97
C ILE A 57 -12.44 16.48 -7.21
N VAL A 58 -13.09 17.55 -6.74
CA VAL A 58 -12.53 18.63 -5.93
C VAL A 58 -13.57 18.95 -4.85
N ASP A 59 -13.44 18.37 -3.65
CA ASP A 59 -14.46 18.55 -2.60
C ASP A 59 -14.23 19.84 -1.80
N PHE A 60 -12.97 20.18 -1.49
CA PHE A 60 -12.65 21.38 -0.71
C PHE A 60 -11.34 22.03 -1.18
N PRO A 61 -11.34 23.29 -1.62
CA PRO A 61 -10.11 24.02 -1.92
C PRO A 61 -9.29 24.21 -0.64
N LEU A 62 -8.00 23.88 -0.69
CA LEU A 62 -7.09 23.96 0.46
C LEU A 62 -6.58 25.39 0.72
N SER A 63 -6.54 26.23 -0.31
CA SER A 63 -6.13 27.63 -0.25
C SER A 63 -6.60 28.43 -1.48
N ASP A 64 -6.32 29.73 -1.51
CA ASP A 64 -6.51 30.59 -2.70
C ASP A 64 -5.53 30.24 -3.84
N ASP A 65 -4.53 29.39 -3.57
CA ASP A 65 -3.69 28.78 -4.59
C ASP A 65 -4.42 27.54 -5.15
N HIS A 66 -4.85 27.63 -6.41
CA HIS A 66 -5.69 26.67 -7.14
C HIS A 66 -5.11 25.25 -7.32
N ASP A 67 -3.93 24.95 -6.76
CA ASP A 67 -3.16 23.73 -7.06
C ASP A 67 -3.34 22.61 -6.02
N GLU A 68 -4.06 22.84 -4.92
CA GLU A 68 -4.29 21.84 -3.88
C GLU A 68 -5.77 21.68 -3.52
N CYS A 69 -6.27 20.45 -3.50
CA CYS A 69 -7.63 20.13 -3.10
C CYS A 69 -7.69 18.84 -2.27
N PHE A 70 -8.60 18.81 -1.30
CA PHE A 70 -8.98 17.58 -0.62
C PHE A 70 -10.01 16.77 -1.40
N VAL A 71 -9.83 15.46 -1.36
CA VAL A 71 -10.81 14.47 -1.82
C VAL A 71 -11.45 13.83 -0.59
N LYS A 72 -12.78 13.81 -0.52
CA LYS A 72 -13.49 13.06 0.53
C LYS A 72 -13.40 11.56 0.23
N ILE A 73 -12.87 10.80 1.18
CA ILE A 73 -12.89 9.33 1.12
C ILE A 73 -14.31 8.85 1.52
N PRO A 74 -14.94 7.96 0.72
CA PRO A 74 -16.21 7.34 1.08
C PRO A 74 -16.19 6.66 2.46
N ASP A 75 -17.26 6.84 3.24
CA ASP A 75 -17.33 6.38 4.63
C ASP A 75 -17.28 4.84 4.73
N ASP A 76 -17.73 4.13 3.70
CA ASP A 76 -17.66 2.66 3.59
C ASP A 76 -16.24 2.12 3.42
N LEU A 77 -15.28 2.99 3.07
CA LEU A 77 -13.85 2.66 2.99
C LEU A 77 -13.08 3.02 4.27
N LEU A 78 -13.74 3.64 5.24
CA LEU A 78 -13.12 4.12 6.46
C LEU A 78 -13.47 3.22 7.65
N LEU A 79 -12.44 2.89 8.43
CA LEU A 79 -12.62 2.29 9.76
C LEU A 79 -12.81 3.41 10.78
N LEU A 80 -14.07 3.76 11.03
CA LEU A 80 -14.45 4.83 11.95
C LEU A 80 -14.80 4.26 13.34
N ASP A 81 -13.77 3.98 14.14
CA ASP A 81 -13.93 3.78 15.58
C ASP A 81 -12.90 4.62 16.33
N ALA A 82 -13.35 5.79 16.81
CA ALA A 82 -12.52 6.75 17.53
C ALA A 82 -12.18 6.32 18.97
N SER A 83 -12.77 5.22 19.45
CA SER A 83 -12.60 4.76 20.84
C SER A 83 -11.56 3.66 21.00
N SER A 84 -11.12 3.06 19.90
CA SER A 84 -10.18 1.94 19.87
C SER A 84 -8.79 2.36 19.42
N ASP A 85 -7.77 1.62 19.84
CA ASP A 85 -6.42 1.77 19.30
C ASP A 85 -6.42 1.48 17.78
N PRO A 86 -5.89 2.37 16.91
CA PRO A 86 -5.95 2.19 15.47
C PRO A 86 -5.26 0.93 14.96
N ILE A 87 -4.17 0.49 15.61
CA ILE A 87 -3.44 -0.71 15.20
C ILE A 87 -4.28 -1.94 15.53
N GLN A 88 -4.83 -2.00 16.74
CA GLN A 88 -5.75 -3.07 17.14
C GLN A 88 -6.99 -3.13 16.24
N LEU A 89 -7.60 -1.99 15.94
CA LEU A 89 -8.76 -1.91 15.05
C LEU A 89 -8.41 -2.43 13.65
N THR A 90 -7.27 -2.00 13.11
CA THR A 90 -6.80 -2.42 11.78
C THR A 90 -6.55 -3.93 11.73
N VAL A 91 -5.81 -4.47 12.70
CA VAL A 91 -5.47 -5.91 12.72
C VAL A 91 -6.71 -6.77 12.94
N SER A 92 -7.61 -6.38 13.85
CA SER A 92 -8.85 -7.13 14.08
C SER A 92 -9.82 -7.10 12.88
N TYR A 93 -9.86 -5.99 12.14
CA TYR A 93 -10.66 -5.87 10.92
C TYR A 93 -10.08 -6.72 9.77
N VAL A 94 -8.78 -6.63 9.53
CA VAL A 94 -8.14 -7.33 8.39
C VAL A 94 -7.95 -8.81 8.68
N TYR A 95 -7.56 -9.18 9.91
CA TYR A 95 -7.31 -10.54 10.36
C TYR A 95 -8.29 -10.95 11.47
N PRO A 96 -9.59 -11.16 11.13
CA PRO A 96 -10.57 -11.62 12.10
C PRO A 96 -10.24 -13.04 12.56
N GLY A 97 -10.17 -13.26 13.87
CA GLY A 97 -9.86 -14.58 14.46
C GLY A 97 -8.40 -15.00 14.30
N ILE A 98 -7.46 -14.06 14.26
CA ILE A 98 -6.01 -14.32 14.20
C ILE A 98 -5.47 -15.08 15.43
N ASP A 99 -6.22 -15.12 16.53
CA ASP A 99 -5.95 -15.86 17.76
C ASP A 99 -6.31 -17.36 17.68
N ASN A 100 -6.90 -17.82 16.57
CA ASN A 100 -7.27 -19.23 16.40
C ASN A 100 -6.04 -20.14 16.29
N THR A 101 -6.05 -21.27 17.02
CA THR A 101 -4.92 -22.22 17.05
C THR A 101 -4.78 -23.09 15.79
N CYS A 102 -5.70 -22.99 14.83
CA CYS A 102 -5.72 -23.80 13.61
C CYS A 102 -6.01 -22.91 12.40
N LEU A 103 -5.08 -22.00 12.10
CA LEU A 103 -5.15 -21.13 10.91
C LEU A 103 -4.55 -21.86 9.70
N ASP A 104 -5.34 -22.00 8.64
CA ASP A 104 -4.82 -22.46 7.35
C ASP A 104 -3.90 -21.39 6.75
N PRO A 105 -2.73 -21.72 6.18
CA PRO A 105 -1.84 -20.72 5.58
C PRO A 105 -2.49 -19.84 4.51
N SER A 106 -3.59 -20.27 3.87
CA SER A 106 -4.33 -19.43 2.92
C SER A 106 -5.02 -18.24 3.59
N TYR A 107 -5.33 -18.34 4.89
CA TYR A 107 -5.88 -17.24 5.69
C TYR A 107 -5.01 -15.98 5.58
N PHE A 108 -3.68 -16.10 5.71
CA PHE A 108 -2.79 -14.96 5.64
C PHE A 108 -2.55 -14.47 4.20
N LYS A 109 -2.70 -15.34 3.18
CA LYS A 109 -2.40 -15.00 1.78
C LYS A 109 -3.41 -14.04 1.15
N GLU A 110 -4.63 -14.02 1.64
CA GLU A 110 -5.72 -13.21 1.07
C GLU A 110 -5.79 -11.79 1.66
N ARG A 111 -4.92 -11.47 2.62
CA ARG A 111 -5.03 -10.29 3.49
C ARG A 111 -3.70 -9.55 3.55
N ALA A 112 -3.75 -8.23 3.52
CA ALA A 112 -2.58 -7.38 3.66
C ALA A 112 -2.94 -6.04 4.29
N VAL A 113 -2.05 -5.53 5.13
CA VAL A 113 -2.07 -4.15 5.60
C VAL A 113 -0.93 -3.41 4.91
N VAL A 114 -1.24 -2.28 4.27
CA VAL A 114 -0.25 -1.47 3.54
C VAL A 114 -0.19 -0.09 4.18
N THR A 115 1.02 0.36 4.50
CA THR A 115 1.27 1.70 5.03
C THR A 115 2.43 2.35 4.29
N THR A 116 2.58 3.67 4.44
CA THR A 116 3.62 4.44 3.73
C THR A 116 4.98 4.40 4.43
N LYS A 117 5.06 3.91 5.68
CA LYS A 117 6.28 3.95 6.51
C LYS A 117 6.59 2.58 7.10
N ASN A 118 7.84 2.16 6.96
CA ASN A 118 8.31 0.89 7.55
C ASN A 118 8.12 0.85 9.07
N ALA A 119 8.40 1.94 9.79
CA ALA A 119 8.19 1.97 11.24
C ALA A 119 6.73 1.63 11.64
N THR A 120 5.76 2.11 10.87
CA THR A 120 4.33 1.79 11.10
C THR A 120 4.03 0.33 10.72
N VAL A 121 4.67 -0.20 9.67
CA VAL A 121 4.60 -1.64 9.35
C VAL A 121 5.14 -2.49 10.51
N ASP A 122 6.27 -2.09 11.11
CA ASP A 122 6.89 -2.81 12.22
C ASP A 122 5.99 -2.85 13.45
N GLU A 123 5.37 -1.71 13.81
CA GLU A 123 4.40 -1.64 14.92
C GLU A 123 3.19 -2.56 14.69
N ILE A 124 2.61 -2.53 13.48
CA ILE A 124 1.45 -3.36 13.11
C ILE A 124 1.82 -4.85 13.11
N ASN A 125 2.96 -5.21 12.52
CA ASN A 125 3.42 -6.60 12.46
C ASN A 125 3.73 -7.15 13.84
N HIS A 126 4.39 -6.37 14.70
CA HIS A 126 4.67 -6.76 16.08
C HIS A 126 3.38 -7.01 16.86
N PHE A 127 2.40 -6.11 16.73
CA PHE A 127 1.10 -6.30 17.35
C PHE A 127 0.38 -7.55 16.80
N ALA A 128 0.33 -7.74 15.49
CA ALA A 128 -0.32 -8.91 14.88
C ALA A 128 0.33 -10.23 15.34
N LEU A 129 1.67 -10.31 15.33
CA LEU A 129 2.42 -11.47 15.79
C LEU A 129 2.19 -11.78 17.27
N SER A 130 2.00 -10.76 18.11
CA SER A 130 1.70 -10.97 19.54
C SER A 130 0.36 -11.67 19.82
N ILE A 131 -0.54 -11.70 18.83
CA ILE A 131 -1.86 -12.35 18.93
C ILE A 131 -1.83 -13.77 18.33
N VAL A 132 -0.94 -14.02 17.36
CA VAL A 132 -0.84 -15.32 16.70
C VAL A 132 -0.46 -16.39 17.73
N PRO A 133 -1.25 -17.47 17.86
CA PRO A 133 -0.94 -18.50 18.83
C PRO A 133 0.26 -19.33 18.37
N GLY A 134 1.19 -19.59 19.28
CA GLY A 134 2.38 -20.37 19.01
C GLY A 134 3.58 -19.90 19.84
N GLU A 135 4.72 -20.54 19.63
CA GLU A 135 5.99 -20.07 20.18
C GLU A 135 6.66 -19.12 19.17
N GLU A 136 7.25 -18.05 19.69
CA GLU A 136 8.04 -17.11 18.90
C GLU A 136 9.39 -17.74 18.55
N GLU A 137 9.76 -17.67 17.28
CA GLU A 137 11.04 -18.15 16.77
C GLU A 137 11.80 -17.00 16.13
N ILE A 138 13.06 -16.80 16.56
CA ILE A 138 13.91 -15.72 16.07
C ILE A 138 14.89 -16.29 15.04
N TYR A 139 14.76 -15.83 13.80
CA TYR A 139 15.67 -16.17 12.71
C TYR A 139 16.67 -15.03 12.49
N LEU A 140 17.95 -15.30 12.75
CA LEU A 140 19.02 -14.32 12.55
C LEU A 140 19.49 -14.35 11.08
N SER A 141 19.65 -13.18 10.46
CA SER A 141 20.30 -13.11 9.14
C SER A 141 21.78 -13.46 9.26
N THR A 142 22.36 -13.95 8.16
CA THR A 142 23.80 -14.17 8.04
C THR A 142 24.27 -13.52 6.76
N ASP A 143 24.72 -12.28 6.88
CA ASP A 143 25.24 -11.50 5.77
C ASP A 143 26.78 -11.57 5.79
N SER A 144 27.40 -11.74 4.62
CA SER A 144 28.86 -11.75 4.48
C SER A 144 29.29 -10.92 3.28
N VAL A 145 30.34 -10.11 3.44
CA VAL A 145 30.89 -9.28 2.37
C VAL A 145 32.08 -10.00 1.72
N SER A 146 32.12 -10.05 0.40
CA SER A 146 33.26 -10.60 -0.33
C SER A 146 34.41 -9.59 -0.34
N THR A 147 35.58 -9.98 0.16
CA THR A 147 36.80 -9.16 0.21
C THR A 147 37.55 -9.06 -1.13
N THR A 148 36.88 -9.30 -2.25
CA THR A 148 37.53 -9.37 -3.58
C THR A 148 37.60 -8.02 -4.33
N SER A 149 37.01 -6.94 -3.79
CA SER A 149 37.21 -5.58 -4.29
C SER A 149 38.44 -4.94 -3.65
N SER A 150 39.27 -4.30 -4.47
CA SER A 150 40.60 -3.78 -4.15
C SER A 150 40.62 -2.50 -3.28
N GLU A 151 39.61 -2.30 -2.43
CA GLU A 151 39.50 -1.15 -1.52
C GLU A 151 39.26 -1.67 -0.10
N SER A 152 40.34 -2.11 0.54
CA SER A 152 40.34 -2.84 1.81
C SER A 152 40.09 -1.99 3.06
N ASP A 153 39.86 -0.68 2.94
CA ASP A 153 40.01 0.22 4.09
C ASP A 153 38.67 0.80 4.60
N ASN A 154 37.52 0.33 4.11
CA ASN A 154 36.22 0.88 4.53
C ASN A 154 35.06 -0.13 4.58
N VAL A 155 35.36 -1.43 4.60
CA VAL A 155 34.35 -2.50 4.55
C VAL A 155 33.62 -2.68 5.89
N ASP A 156 34.31 -2.44 7.02
CA ASP A 156 33.76 -2.57 8.38
C ASP A 156 32.81 -1.44 8.79
N LEU A 157 32.75 -0.33 8.04
CA LEU A 157 31.87 0.82 8.31
C LEU A 157 30.50 0.70 7.59
N LEU A 158 30.41 -0.15 6.57
CA LEU A 158 29.20 -0.32 5.76
C LEU A 158 28.25 -1.37 6.33
N TYR A 159 28.73 -2.24 7.22
CA TYR A 159 27.97 -3.30 7.89
C TYR A 159 28.50 -3.50 9.32
N PRO A 160 27.95 -2.78 10.33
CA PRO A 160 28.26 -3.01 11.74
C PRO A 160 27.71 -4.33 12.28
#